data_AF-A0A1J4JNS3-F1
#
_entry.id   AF-A0A1J4JNS3-F1
#
_cell.length_a   1.000
_cell.length_b   1.000
_cell.length_c   1.000
_cell.angle_alpha   90.00
_cell.angle_beta   90.00
_cell.angle_gamma   90.00
#
_symmetry.space_group_name_H-M   'P 1'
#
loop_
_entity.id
_entity.type
_entity.pdbx_description
1 polymer ?
#
loop_
_entity_poly.entity_id
_entity_poly.type
_entity_poly.pdbx_seq_one_letter_code
_entity_poly.pdbx_strand_id
1 'polypeptide(L)'
;MKKRLNSKQAAAVVSTGCASFVSRQIRSFKEIEFPPIALSLDLTENRIPDFTGFEPKITLETLIVDRNPICSFHGFPSQQMIIHFSAKNTPISELPNFRQLALLAIGSQLETINGVPVSQSELSAISGRAFTEYFFRKVVTKITAAQQDQITRQLSEAVRHGYIADKFPRQLSSIAEAVQSQESDPVTVRAMRLMYILHKDEVAIKELMRWIFCPILANQTVKKSQVVDERLTKQQALINFMTDQLEEFKRNREYKLKQFDTQSEVNLPEQPQIIVSDETRELYEQMVRETAQILIENSEKFELEEEKAKKKNYQGLRAAVIRLLKVGSELSDRELVNLLREHSEEMD
;
A
#
# COMPACT_ATOMS: atom_id res chain seq x y z
N MET A 1 -25.81 -13.11 13.29
CA MET A 1 -25.11 -12.21 14.23
C MET A 1 -25.23 -10.71 13.88
N LYS A 2 -25.30 -10.29 12.61
CA LYS A 2 -25.39 -8.85 12.20
C LYS A 2 -26.51 -8.02 12.87
N LYS A 3 -27.73 -8.57 13.03
CA LYS A 3 -28.86 -7.83 13.62
C LYS A 3 -28.74 -7.49 15.12
N ARG A 4 -28.00 -8.27 15.92
CA ARG A 4 -27.88 -8.05 17.38
C ARG A 4 -26.77 -7.05 17.76
N LEU A 5 -25.75 -6.86 16.92
CA LEU A 5 -24.75 -5.80 17.13
C LEU A 5 -25.35 -4.42 16.87
N ASN A 6 -26.21 -4.30 15.85
CA ASN A 6 -26.79 -3.02 15.46
C ASN A 6 -27.74 -2.45 16.53
N SER A 7 -28.53 -3.29 17.21
CA SER A 7 -29.45 -2.84 18.25
C SER A 7 -28.76 -2.37 19.55
N LYS A 8 -27.66 -3.03 19.96
CA LYS A 8 -26.86 -2.61 21.12
C LYS A 8 -26.11 -1.29 20.86
N GLN A 9 -25.60 -1.10 19.64
CA GLN A 9 -24.96 0.16 19.25
C GLN A 9 -25.97 1.30 19.16
N ALA A 10 -27.14 1.08 18.56
CA ALA A 10 -28.20 2.09 18.54
C ALA A 10 -28.59 2.52 19.95
N ALA A 11 -28.76 1.56 20.89
CA ALA A 11 -29.07 1.87 22.28
C ALA A 11 -27.93 2.60 23.02
N ALA A 12 -26.67 2.24 22.75
CA ALA A 12 -25.51 2.93 23.32
C ALA A 12 -25.40 4.37 22.79
N VAL A 13 -25.56 4.57 21.49
CA VAL A 13 -25.52 5.89 20.86
C VAL A 13 -26.66 6.78 21.35
N VAL A 14 -27.86 6.23 21.56
CA VAL A 14 -29.00 6.97 22.13
C VAL A 14 -28.74 7.42 23.58
N SER A 15 -27.95 6.66 24.35
CA SER A 15 -27.69 6.96 25.77
C SER A 15 -26.44 7.81 26.00
N THR A 16 -25.41 7.69 25.17
CA THR A 16 -24.12 8.39 25.36
C THR A 16 -23.76 9.37 24.25
N GLY A 17 -24.44 9.32 23.10
CA GLY A 17 -24.04 10.06 21.90
C GLY A 17 -22.77 9.52 21.23
N CYS A 18 -22.16 8.44 21.75
CA CYS A 18 -20.91 7.90 21.25
C CYS A 18 -21.12 6.65 20.39
N ALA A 19 -20.67 6.69 19.15
CA ALA A 19 -20.64 5.58 18.23
C ALA A 19 -19.23 4.98 18.15
N SER A 20 -19.04 3.76 18.65
CA SER A 20 -17.74 3.07 18.65
C SER A 20 -17.72 1.89 17.67
N PHE A 21 -16.68 1.85 16.83
CA PHE A 21 -16.40 0.87 15.80
C PHE A 21 -14.96 0.34 15.89
N VAL A 22 -14.41 0.31 17.11
CA VAL A 22 -13.03 -0.08 17.39
C VAL A 22 -12.75 -1.52 16.93
N SER A 23 -11.59 -1.71 16.29
CA SER A 23 -11.05 -3.02 15.86
C SER A 23 -11.97 -3.85 14.97
N ARG A 24 -12.81 -3.20 14.15
CA ARG A 24 -13.79 -3.87 13.26
C ARG A 24 -13.27 -4.22 11.88
N GLN A 25 -12.00 -3.90 11.61
CA GLN A 25 -11.36 -4.11 10.31
C GLN A 25 -12.03 -3.35 9.16
N ILE A 26 -12.64 -2.21 9.47
CA ILE A 26 -13.26 -1.32 8.50
C ILE A 26 -12.18 -0.76 7.58
N ARG A 27 -12.41 -0.76 6.26
CA ARG A 27 -11.42 -0.26 5.28
C ARG A 27 -11.79 1.08 4.66
N SER A 28 -13.06 1.46 4.77
CA SER A 28 -13.56 2.72 4.22
C SER A 28 -14.72 3.22 5.07
N PHE A 29 -14.88 4.54 5.13
CA PHE A 29 -16.05 5.17 5.70
C PHE A 29 -17.36 4.78 5.00
N LYS A 30 -17.30 4.30 3.74
CA LYS A 30 -18.45 3.73 3.01
C LYS A 30 -19.03 2.46 3.66
N GLU A 31 -18.26 1.77 4.49
CA GLU A 31 -18.70 0.57 5.22
C GLU A 31 -19.45 0.91 6.52
N ILE A 32 -19.53 2.20 6.87
CA ILE A 32 -20.09 2.69 8.12
C ILE A 32 -21.44 3.33 7.85
N GLU A 33 -22.44 2.91 8.62
CA GLU A 33 -23.71 3.63 8.71
C GLU A 33 -23.60 4.62 9.89
N PHE A 34 -23.49 5.91 9.57
CA PHE A 34 -23.33 6.97 10.58
C PHE A 34 -24.63 7.15 11.38
N PRO A 35 -24.61 6.95 12.71
CA PRO A 35 -25.80 7.19 13.51
C PRO A 35 -26.16 8.69 13.49
N PRO A 36 -27.43 9.06 13.24
CA PRO A 36 -27.81 10.46 13.02
C PRO A 36 -27.62 11.37 14.24
N ILE A 37 -27.62 10.80 15.44
CA ILE A 37 -27.50 11.51 16.72
C ILE A 37 -26.10 11.40 17.35
N ALA A 38 -25.13 10.79 16.67
CA ALA A 38 -23.79 10.62 17.24
C ALA A 38 -23.06 11.96 17.34
N LEU A 39 -22.61 12.29 18.54
CA LEU A 39 -21.72 13.42 18.85
C LEU A 39 -20.25 13.01 18.76
N SER A 40 -19.95 11.73 19.00
CA SER A 40 -18.59 11.19 18.97
C SER A 40 -18.52 9.90 18.16
N LEU A 41 -17.47 9.77 17.35
CA LEU A 41 -17.20 8.60 16.52
C LEU A 41 -15.78 8.09 16.78
N ASP A 42 -15.70 6.84 17.25
CA ASP A 42 -14.42 6.15 17.50
C ASP A 42 -14.21 4.99 16.52
N LEU A 43 -13.19 5.13 15.69
CA LEU A 43 -12.76 4.21 14.65
C LEU A 43 -11.35 3.67 14.90
N THR A 44 -10.92 3.65 16.15
CA THR A 44 -9.59 3.17 16.52
C THR A 44 -9.31 1.74 16.03
N GLU A 45 -8.07 1.47 15.59
CA GLU A 45 -7.61 0.12 15.16
C GLU A 45 -8.37 -0.47 13.97
N ASN A 46 -8.67 0.36 12.97
CA ASN A 46 -9.21 -0.11 11.70
C ASN A 46 -8.15 -0.07 10.58
N ARG A 47 -8.59 -0.11 9.33
CA ARG A 47 -7.72 -0.13 8.13
C ARG A 47 -8.11 0.96 7.14
N ILE A 48 -8.55 2.09 7.66
CA ILE A 48 -9.01 3.22 6.86
C ILE A 48 -7.80 4.02 6.36
N PRO A 49 -7.55 4.12 5.05
CA PRO A 49 -6.34 4.78 4.54
C PRO A 49 -6.52 6.28 4.23
N ASP A 50 -7.76 6.74 4.09
CA ASP A 50 -8.15 8.12 3.84
C ASP A 50 -9.61 8.36 4.25
N PHE A 51 -10.12 9.56 4.00
CA PHE A 51 -11.47 9.99 4.37
C PHE A 51 -12.48 9.86 3.23
N THR A 52 -12.18 9.09 2.19
CA THR A 52 -13.11 8.88 1.08
C THR A 52 -14.41 8.25 1.57
N GLY A 53 -15.54 8.91 1.30
CA GLY A 53 -16.86 8.50 1.78
C GLY A 53 -17.16 8.88 3.23
N PHE A 54 -16.34 9.74 3.85
CA PHE A 54 -16.64 10.30 5.16
C PHE A 54 -17.66 11.43 5.04
N GLU A 55 -18.93 11.11 5.24
CA GLU A 55 -20.05 12.05 5.20
C GLU A 55 -20.73 12.15 6.58
N PRO A 56 -20.06 12.76 7.58
CA PRO A 56 -20.63 12.90 8.91
C PRO A 56 -21.85 13.82 8.87
N LYS A 57 -22.80 13.56 9.77
CA LYS A 57 -23.88 14.52 10.05
C LYS A 57 -23.30 15.72 10.81
N ILE A 58 -23.97 16.87 10.70
CA ILE A 58 -23.57 18.15 11.31
C ILE A 58 -23.49 18.06 12.85
N THR A 59 -24.04 17.02 13.46
CA THR A 59 -24.00 16.76 14.91
C THR A 59 -22.68 16.18 15.42
N LEU A 60 -21.78 15.69 14.54
CA LEU A 60 -20.56 15.02 14.97
C LEU A 60 -19.48 16.04 15.39
N GLU A 61 -19.12 16.04 16.67
CA GLU A 61 -18.15 16.95 17.29
C GLU A 61 -16.79 16.29 17.55
N THR A 62 -16.76 14.97 17.74
CA THR A 62 -15.51 14.23 18.05
C THR A 62 -15.27 13.12 17.02
N LEU A 63 -14.07 13.09 16.44
CA LEU A 63 -13.61 12.03 15.55
C LEU A 63 -12.28 11.45 16.02
N ILE A 64 -12.28 10.15 16.31
CA ILE A 64 -11.09 9.38 16.69
C ILE A 64 -10.83 8.32 15.62
N VAL A 65 -9.68 8.41 14.97
CA VAL A 65 -9.22 7.50 13.92
C VAL A 65 -7.82 6.94 14.24
N ASP A 66 -7.50 6.85 15.52
CA ASP A 66 -6.21 6.38 16.01
C ASP A 66 -5.88 4.98 15.47
N ARG A 67 -4.60 4.71 15.21
CA ARG A 67 -4.12 3.41 14.69
C ARG A 67 -4.91 2.98 13.45
N ASN A 68 -4.92 3.85 12.44
CA ASN A 68 -5.36 3.56 11.07
C ASN A 68 -4.24 3.93 10.07
N PRO A 69 -4.18 3.30 8.89
CA PRO A 69 -3.16 3.60 7.88
C PRO A 69 -3.43 4.91 7.11
N ILE A 70 -3.92 5.95 7.79
CA ILE A 70 -4.30 7.22 7.18
C ILE A 70 -3.06 7.91 6.62
N CYS A 71 -3.04 8.11 5.31
CA CYS A 71 -1.91 8.72 4.61
C CYS A 71 -2.19 10.17 4.19
N SER A 72 -3.44 10.60 4.11
CA SER A 72 -3.82 11.96 3.74
C SER A 72 -5.19 12.34 4.32
N PHE A 73 -5.52 13.63 4.26
CA PHE A 73 -6.88 14.12 4.49
C PHE A 73 -7.78 14.02 3.24
N HIS A 74 -7.39 13.20 2.26
CA HIS A 74 -8.17 13.07 1.03
C HIS A 74 -9.60 12.60 1.32
N GLY A 75 -10.57 13.28 0.73
CA GLY A 75 -12.00 12.97 0.90
C GLY A 75 -12.62 13.56 2.17
N PHE A 76 -11.88 14.34 2.96
CA PHE A 76 -12.45 15.01 4.12
C PHE A 76 -13.45 16.11 3.69
N PRO A 77 -14.66 16.16 4.26
CA PRO A 77 -15.72 17.06 3.82
C PRO A 77 -15.40 18.53 4.14
N SER A 78 -15.97 19.44 3.35
CA SER A 78 -15.77 20.88 3.53
C SER A 78 -16.60 21.50 4.65
N GLN A 79 -17.76 20.91 4.95
CA GLN A 79 -18.71 21.37 5.96
C GLN A 79 -18.86 20.28 7.02
N GLN A 80 -18.52 20.61 8.27
CA GLN A 80 -18.46 19.67 9.38
C GLN A 80 -18.30 20.44 10.72
N MET A 81 -18.64 19.81 11.85
CA MET A 81 -18.66 20.43 13.18
C MET A 81 -17.72 19.75 14.19
N ILE A 82 -16.70 19.05 13.72
CA ILE A 82 -15.67 18.40 14.53
C ILE A 82 -14.85 19.48 15.24
N ILE A 83 -14.88 19.39 16.57
CA ILE A 83 -14.16 20.22 17.54
C ILE A 83 -12.96 19.44 18.09
N HIS A 84 -13.08 18.11 18.21
CA HIS A 84 -12.04 17.23 18.73
C HIS A 84 -11.63 16.18 17.70
N PHE A 85 -10.36 16.19 17.30
CA PHE A 85 -9.82 15.25 16.32
C PHE A 85 -8.64 14.46 16.90
N SER A 86 -8.62 13.15 16.67
CA SER A 86 -7.48 12.30 17.02
C SER A 86 -7.15 11.35 15.88
N ALA A 87 -5.88 11.32 15.50
CA ALA A 87 -5.30 10.40 14.53
C ALA A 87 -3.93 9.90 15.04
N LYS A 88 -3.82 9.58 16.33
CA LYS A 88 -2.58 9.09 16.93
C LYS A 88 -2.15 7.79 16.25
N ASN A 89 -0.84 7.62 16.09
CA ASN A 89 -0.26 6.41 15.50
C ASN A 89 -0.82 6.12 14.10
N THR A 90 -1.06 7.17 13.31
CA THR A 90 -1.34 7.09 11.88
C THR A 90 -0.13 7.62 11.11
N PRO A 91 0.16 7.14 9.89
CA PRO A 91 1.28 7.65 9.10
C PRO A 91 1.26 9.17 8.93
N ILE A 92 0.09 9.78 8.65
CA ILE A 92 -0.03 11.22 8.48
C ILE A 92 0.31 12.00 9.75
N SER A 93 0.09 11.42 10.94
CA SER A 93 0.38 12.07 12.23
C SER A 93 1.87 12.23 12.52
N GLU A 94 2.74 11.53 11.79
CA GLU A 94 4.19 11.63 11.92
C GLU A 94 4.78 12.83 11.16
N LEU A 95 3.99 13.48 10.30
CA LEU A 95 4.45 14.67 9.59
C LEU A 95 4.70 15.84 10.55
N PRO A 96 5.80 16.60 10.38
CA PRO A 96 6.13 17.71 11.26
C PRO A 96 5.08 18.85 11.20
N ASN A 97 4.39 18.99 10.07
CA ASN A 97 3.31 19.95 9.87
C ASN A 97 1.91 19.34 10.05
N PHE A 98 1.78 18.11 10.59
CA PHE A 98 0.50 17.40 10.73
C PHE A 98 -0.62 18.26 11.33
N ARG A 99 -0.33 18.98 12.42
CA ARG A 99 -1.33 19.82 13.10
C ARG A 99 -1.83 20.98 12.23
N GLN A 100 -0.95 21.59 11.42
CA GLN A 100 -1.34 22.61 10.45
C GLN A 100 -2.22 22.02 9.33
N LEU A 101 -1.86 20.82 8.84
CA LEU A 101 -2.67 20.10 7.85
C LEU A 101 -4.05 19.74 8.40
N ALA A 102 -4.14 19.31 9.66
CA ALA A 102 -5.41 19.03 10.32
C ALA A 102 -6.28 20.28 10.44
N LEU A 103 -5.70 21.42 10.85
CA LEU A 103 -6.43 22.69 10.91
C LEU A 103 -6.89 23.18 9.53
N LEU A 104 -6.12 22.94 8.47
CA LEU A 104 -6.52 23.29 7.11
C LEU A 104 -7.62 22.36 6.58
N ALA A 105 -7.52 21.05 6.82
CA ALA A 105 -8.48 20.07 6.34
C ALA A 105 -9.82 20.17 7.07
N ILE A 106 -9.77 20.24 8.40
CA ILE A 106 -10.94 20.17 9.27
C ILE A 106 -11.48 21.58 9.48
N GLY A 107 -10.63 22.50 9.93
CA GLY A 107 -10.93 23.92 10.11
C GLY A 107 -10.40 24.50 11.42
N SER A 108 -10.52 25.82 11.57
CA SER A 108 -10.04 26.58 12.73
C SER A 108 -10.88 26.42 14.00
N GLN A 109 -12.04 25.75 13.91
CA GLN A 109 -12.90 25.44 15.05
C GLN A 109 -12.37 24.29 15.92
N LEU A 110 -11.32 23.58 15.49
CA LEU A 110 -10.71 22.52 16.28
C LEU A 110 -10.15 23.09 17.60
N GLU A 111 -10.62 22.55 18.72
CA GLU A 111 -10.10 22.87 20.04
C GLU A 111 -8.96 21.94 20.45
N THR A 112 -9.00 20.68 20.02
CA THR A 112 -7.96 19.69 20.36
C THR A 112 -7.60 18.80 19.19
N ILE A 113 -6.29 18.57 19.01
CA ILE A 113 -5.74 17.59 18.07
C ILE A 113 -4.89 16.59 18.87
N ASN A 114 -5.20 15.30 18.75
CA ASN A 114 -4.57 14.21 19.50
C ASN A 114 -4.63 14.43 21.04
N GLY A 115 -5.69 15.08 21.52
CA GLY A 115 -5.89 15.43 22.94
C GLY A 115 -5.03 16.61 23.42
N VAL A 116 -4.27 17.26 22.55
CA VAL A 116 -3.50 18.47 22.85
C VAL A 116 -4.29 19.68 22.35
N PRO A 117 -4.55 20.69 23.21
CA PRO A 117 -5.24 21.91 22.81
C PRO A 117 -4.59 22.60 21.61
N VAL A 118 -5.39 23.20 20.76
CA VAL A 118 -4.94 24.06 19.67
C VAL A 118 -4.59 25.42 20.24
N SER A 119 -3.38 25.89 19.95
CA SER A 119 -2.90 27.20 20.41
C SER A 119 -3.30 28.31 19.45
N GLN A 120 -3.43 29.54 19.98
CA GLN A 120 -3.69 30.71 19.15
C GLN A 120 -2.61 30.95 18.09
N SER A 121 -1.34 30.62 18.39
CA SER A 121 -0.24 30.70 17.43
C SER A 121 -0.43 29.78 16.23
N GLU A 122 -0.99 28.59 16.42
CA GLU A 122 -1.27 27.66 15.32
C GLU A 122 -2.41 28.19 14.44
N LEU A 123 -3.47 28.72 15.04
CA LEU A 123 -4.57 29.37 14.32
C LEU A 123 -4.08 30.58 13.52
N SER A 124 -3.19 31.39 14.10
CA SER A 124 -2.59 32.52 13.38
C SER A 124 -1.68 32.06 12.24
N ALA A 125 -0.97 30.94 12.38
CA ALA A 125 -0.07 30.41 11.35
C ALA A 125 -0.81 29.91 10.10
N ILE A 126 -2.04 29.43 10.25
CA ILE A 126 -2.90 29.01 9.12
C ILE A 126 -3.85 30.10 8.63
N SER A 127 -3.71 31.33 9.13
CA SER A 127 -4.55 32.44 8.68
C SER A 127 -4.19 32.88 7.25
N GLY A 128 -5.17 33.40 6.52
CA GLY A 128 -4.93 33.95 5.19
C GLY A 128 -3.88 35.07 5.17
N ARG A 129 -3.75 35.83 6.26
CA ARG A 129 -2.65 36.79 6.44
C ARG A 129 -1.29 36.11 6.49
N ALA A 130 -1.12 35.07 7.30
CA ALA A 130 0.15 34.34 7.40
C ALA A 130 0.53 33.70 6.05
N PHE A 131 -0.42 33.10 5.35
CA PHE A 131 -0.17 32.60 4.00
C PHE A 131 0.17 33.70 3.01
N THR A 132 -0.50 34.85 3.09
CA THR A 132 -0.19 35.99 2.24
C THR A 132 1.26 36.47 2.44
N GLU A 133 1.68 36.61 3.69
CA GLU A 133 3.05 36.98 4.05
C GLU A 133 4.05 35.92 3.55
N TYR A 134 3.69 34.63 3.63
CA TYR A 134 4.52 33.51 3.17
C TYR A 134 4.71 33.51 1.64
N PHE A 135 3.62 33.57 0.86
CA PHE A 135 3.66 33.42 -0.60
C PHE A 135 4.07 34.69 -1.33
N PHE A 136 3.65 35.86 -0.85
CA PHE A 136 3.83 37.12 -1.60
C PHE A 136 4.95 38.00 -1.03
N ARG A 137 5.53 37.64 0.13
CA ARG A 137 6.56 38.42 0.85
C ARG A 137 6.10 39.88 1.08
N LYS A 138 6.94 40.74 1.68
CA LYS A 138 6.61 42.13 2.11
C LYS A 138 6.13 43.11 1.01
N VAL A 139 5.79 42.66 -0.19
CA VAL A 139 5.29 43.46 -1.31
C VAL A 139 3.81 43.87 -1.13
N VAL A 140 3.15 43.35 -0.09
CA VAL A 140 1.70 43.38 0.01
C VAL A 140 1.19 44.49 0.94
N THR A 141 0.94 45.67 0.37
CA THR A 141 0.09 46.70 0.99
C THR A 141 -1.35 46.67 0.46
N LYS A 142 -1.71 45.71 -0.42
CA LYS A 142 -2.99 45.73 -1.17
C LYS A 142 -3.77 44.41 -1.25
N ILE A 143 -3.42 43.36 -0.48
CA ILE A 143 -4.26 42.15 -0.48
C ILE A 143 -5.45 42.32 0.46
N THR A 144 -6.65 42.13 -0.08
CA THR A 144 -7.90 42.29 0.66
C THR A 144 -8.19 41.07 1.54
N ALA A 145 -9.04 41.22 2.56
CA ALA A 145 -9.48 40.10 3.40
C ALA A 145 -10.09 38.95 2.57
N ALA A 146 -10.89 39.28 1.55
CA ALA A 146 -11.48 38.29 0.65
C ALA A 146 -10.42 37.45 -0.09
N GLN A 147 -9.29 38.05 -0.49
CA GLN A 147 -8.19 37.33 -1.12
C GLN A 147 -7.44 36.44 -0.12
N GLN A 148 -7.28 36.89 1.14
CA GLN A 148 -6.70 36.09 2.21
C GLN A 148 -7.56 34.83 2.50
N ASP A 149 -8.87 35.01 2.55
CA ASP A 149 -9.83 33.91 2.73
C ASP A 149 -9.78 32.94 1.54
N GLN A 150 -9.68 33.47 0.33
CA GLN A 150 -9.53 32.66 -0.88
C GLN A 150 -8.27 31.79 -0.85
N ILE A 151 -7.12 32.34 -0.44
CA ILE A 151 -5.87 31.58 -0.31
C ILE A 151 -6.03 30.47 0.72
N THR A 152 -6.60 30.78 1.89
CA THR A 152 -6.85 29.80 2.94
C THR A 152 -7.74 28.67 2.43
N ARG A 153 -8.83 29.03 1.72
CA ARG A 153 -9.75 28.06 1.12
C ARG A 153 -9.07 27.18 0.09
N GLN A 154 -8.25 27.74 -0.80
CA GLN A 154 -7.49 26.97 -1.80
C GLN A 154 -6.55 25.96 -1.14
N LEU A 155 -5.89 26.32 -0.04
CA LEU A 155 -5.02 25.41 0.69
C LEU A 155 -5.81 24.33 1.44
N SER A 156 -6.93 24.69 2.08
CA SER A 156 -7.85 23.74 2.69
C SER A 156 -8.37 22.73 1.66
N GLU A 157 -8.80 23.20 0.49
CA GLU A 157 -9.23 22.34 -0.60
C GLU A 157 -8.08 21.47 -1.11
N ALA A 158 -6.87 22.01 -1.30
CA ALA A 158 -5.70 21.22 -1.69
C ALA A 158 -5.45 20.03 -0.76
N VAL A 159 -5.46 20.27 0.56
CA VAL A 159 -5.25 19.22 1.57
C VAL A 159 -6.37 18.18 1.55
N ARG A 160 -7.64 18.60 1.37
CA ARG A 160 -8.80 17.69 1.23
C ARG A 160 -8.81 16.90 -0.06
N HIS A 161 -8.13 17.37 -1.10
CA HIS A 161 -7.90 16.60 -2.34
C HIS A 161 -6.66 15.70 -2.24
N GLY A 162 -6.01 15.63 -1.08
CA GLY A 162 -4.93 14.67 -0.82
C GLY A 162 -3.53 15.21 -1.06
N TYR A 163 -3.37 16.54 -1.13
CA TYR A 163 -2.05 17.16 -1.14
C TYR A 163 -1.27 16.82 0.14
N ILE A 164 -0.10 16.22 -0.02
CA ILE A 164 0.83 15.91 1.08
C ILE A 164 2.18 16.55 0.77
N ALA A 165 2.70 17.32 1.73
CA ALA A 165 4.05 17.88 1.67
C ALA A 165 4.61 18.12 3.08
N ASP A 166 5.93 18.00 3.24
CA ASP A 166 6.64 18.43 4.45
C ASP A 166 6.47 19.95 4.68
N LYS A 167 6.58 20.72 3.61
CA LYS A 167 6.51 22.19 3.61
C LYS A 167 5.74 22.68 2.40
N PHE A 168 5.01 23.78 2.57
CA PHE A 168 4.37 24.46 1.44
C PHE A 168 5.43 25.01 0.48
N PRO A 169 5.25 24.89 -0.85
CA PRO A 169 6.14 25.49 -1.83
C PRO A 169 6.12 27.01 -1.72
N ARG A 170 7.11 27.69 -2.31
CA ARG A 170 7.19 29.16 -2.26
C ARG A 170 6.14 29.86 -3.11
N GLN A 171 5.56 29.15 -4.09
CA GLN A 171 4.57 29.69 -5.01
C GLN A 171 3.26 28.94 -4.85
N LEU A 172 2.16 29.69 -4.79
CA LEU A 172 0.81 29.13 -4.65
C LEU A 172 0.40 28.33 -5.90
N SER A 173 0.83 28.75 -7.09
CA SER A 173 0.57 28.04 -8.35
C SER A 173 1.11 26.61 -8.34
N SER A 174 2.29 26.39 -7.76
CA SER A 174 2.88 25.04 -7.63
C SER A 174 2.03 24.11 -6.77
N ILE A 175 1.21 24.63 -5.86
CA ILE A 175 0.27 23.82 -5.08
C ILE A 175 -0.87 23.34 -5.97
N ALA A 176 -1.44 24.22 -6.79
CA ALA A 176 -2.52 23.84 -7.71
C ALA A 176 -2.06 22.75 -8.71
N GLU A 177 -0.88 22.91 -9.29
CA GLU A 177 -0.28 21.90 -10.19
C GLU A 177 -0.04 20.57 -9.46
N ALA A 178 0.49 20.64 -8.23
CA ALA A 178 0.70 19.45 -7.41
C ALA A 178 -0.64 18.77 -7.09
N VAL A 179 -1.66 19.50 -6.64
CA VAL A 179 -2.99 18.96 -6.34
C VAL A 179 -3.56 18.24 -7.55
N GLN A 180 -3.52 18.86 -8.74
CA GLN A 180 -4.04 18.26 -9.95
C GLN A 180 -3.34 16.93 -10.29
N SER A 181 -2.02 16.85 -10.09
CA SER A 181 -1.27 15.60 -10.27
C SER A 181 -1.62 14.56 -9.19
N GLN A 182 -1.89 14.99 -7.95
CA GLN A 182 -2.03 14.13 -6.79
C GLN A 182 -3.46 13.66 -6.51
N GLU A 183 -4.46 14.38 -7.01
CA GLU A 183 -5.87 14.10 -6.74
C GLU A 183 -6.29 12.72 -7.25
N SER A 184 -5.76 12.33 -8.42
CA SER A 184 -6.00 11.02 -9.05
C SER A 184 -5.08 9.91 -8.53
N ASP A 185 -4.15 10.22 -7.62
CA ASP A 185 -3.21 9.21 -7.14
C ASP A 185 -3.94 8.14 -6.33
N PRO A 186 -3.69 6.85 -6.62
CA PRO A 186 -4.20 5.79 -5.77
C PRO A 186 -3.59 5.90 -4.36
N VAL A 187 -4.29 5.34 -3.37
CA VAL A 187 -3.84 5.28 -1.96
C VAL A 187 -2.40 4.78 -1.85
N THR A 188 -1.99 3.80 -2.65
CA THR A 188 -0.60 3.29 -2.70
C THR A 188 0.42 4.39 -3.00
N VAL A 189 0.17 5.21 -4.01
CA VAL A 189 1.10 6.28 -4.43
C VAL A 189 1.18 7.36 -3.36
N ARG A 190 0.04 7.72 -2.74
CA ARG A 190 0.01 8.68 -1.63
C ARG A 190 0.74 8.16 -0.40
N ALA A 191 0.56 6.89 -0.06
CA ALA A 191 1.31 6.21 0.99
C ALA A 191 2.82 6.24 0.69
N MET A 192 3.24 5.91 -0.54
CA MET A 192 4.65 5.98 -0.94
C MET A 192 5.22 7.39 -0.82
N ARG A 193 4.49 8.41 -1.27
CA ARG A 193 4.90 9.82 -1.16
C ARG A 193 5.09 10.22 0.30
N LEU A 194 4.13 9.87 1.16
CA LEU A 194 4.23 10.13 2.59
C LEU A 194 5.45 9.46 3.22
N MET A 195 5.68 8.18 2.92
CA MET A 195 6.81 7.45 3.46
C MET A 195 8.16 8.02 2.98
N TYR A 196 8.21 8.52 1.73
CA TYR A 196 9.38 9.23 1.22
C TYR A 196 9.64 10.54 1.96
N ILE A 197 8.59 11.33 2.23
CA ILE A 197 8.67 12.56 3.03
C ILE A 197 9.18 12.25 4.45
N LEU A 198 8.71 11.15 5.03
CA LEU A 198 9.11 10.71 6.38
C LEU A 198 10.47 9.99 6.41
N HIS A 199 11.16 9.87 5.27
CA HIS A 199 12.43 9.14 5.12
C HIS A 199 12.39 7.72 5.70
N LYS A 200 11.25 7.03 5.53
CA LYS A 200 11.06 5.66 6.01
C LYS A 200 11.78 4.67 5.12
N ASP A 201 12.24 3.58 5.73
CA ASP A 201 12.91 2.50 5.02
C ASP A 201 11.92 1.58 4.29
N GLU A 202 12.47 0.68 3.47
CA GLU A 202 11.68 -0.27 2.70
C GLU A 202 10.85 -1.20 3.60
N VAL A 203 11.34 -1.50 4.80
CA VAL A 203 10.65 -2.35 5.77
C VAL A 203 9.36 -1.67 6.25
N ALA A 204 9.44 -0.41 6.70
CA ALA A 204 8.28 0.35 7.13
C ALA A 204 7.28 0.57 5.98
N ILE A 205 7.77 0.79 4.75
CA ILE A 205 6.91 0.88 3.56
C ILE A 205 6.15 -0.42 3.34
N LYS A 206 6.83 -1.57 3.41
CA LYS A 206 6.20 -2.90 3.28
C LYS A 206 5.18 -3.14 4.38
N GLU A 207 5.46 -2.72 5.61
CA GLU A 207 4.51 -2.82 6.73
C GLU A 207 3.26 -1.98 6.51
N LEU A 208 3.39 -0.74 6.06
CA LEU A 208 2.25 0.12 5.71
C LEU A 208 1.42 -0.50 4.58
N MET A 209 2.06 -1.00 3.52
CA MET A 209 1.35 -1.66 2.42
C MET A 209 0.62 -2.92 2.87
N ARG A 210 1.23 -3.71 3.77
CA ARG A 210 0.54 -4.84 4.40
C ARG A 210 -0.64 -4.38 5.22
N TRP A 211 -0.52 -3.29 5.97
CA TRP A 211 -1.60 -2.78 6.79
C TRP A 211 -2.80 -2.33 5.94
N ILE A 212 -2.56 -1.63 4.83
CA ILE A 212 -3.60 -1.16 3.91
C ILE A 212 -4.24 -2.34 3.14
N PHE A 213 -3.42 -3.23 2.56
CA PHE A 213 -3.89 -4.18 1.55
C PHE A 213 -3.99 -5.64 1.99
N CYS A 214 -3.30 -6.07 3.05
CA CYS A 214 -3.38 -7.48 3.40
C CYS A 214 -4.83 -7.85 3.70
N PRO A 215 -5.39 -8.89 3.05
CA PRO A 215 -6.65 -9.43 3.50
C PRO A 215 -6.48 -9.81 4.97
N ILE A 216 -7.47 -9.44 5.79
CA ILE A 216 -7.64 -10.15 7.04
C ILE A 216 -7.89 -11.57 6.56
N LEU A 217 -6.92 -12.47 6.73
CA LEU A 217 -7.27 -13.87 6.90
C LEU A 217 -8.27 -13.83 8.03
N ALA A 218 -9.55 -13.86 7.68
CA ALA A 218 -10.63 -13.84 8.64
C ALA A 218 -10.19 -14.80 9.72
N ASN A 219 -10.33 -14.41 10.98
CA ASN A 219 -10.29 -15.35 12.07
C ASN A 219 -11.48 -16.33 11.92
N GLN A 220 -11.54 -17.10 10.84
CA GLN A 220 -11.76 -18.51 11.01
C GLN A 220 -10.55 -18.98 11.79
N THR A 221 -10.77 -19.20 13.07
CA THR A 221 -10.19 -20.34 13.77
C THR A 221 -10.49 -21.63 12.98
N VAL A 222 -9.98 -21.77 11.75
CA VAL A 222 -9.53 -23.07 11.28
C VAL A 222 -8.29 -23.30 12.09
N LYS A 223 -8.36 -24.30 12.97
CA LYS A 223 -7.25 -24.79 13.78
C LYS A 223 -5.98 -24.83 12.94
N LYS A 224 -5.11 -23.83 13.08
CA LYS A 224 -3.79 -23.80 12.42
C LYS A 224 -2.94 -25.00 12.83
N SER A 225 -3.25 -25.66 13.95
CA SER A 225 -2.62 -26.94 14.30
C SER A 225 -2.95 -28.03 13.28
N GLN A 226 -4.18 -28.13 12.77
CA GLN A 226 -4.59 -29.27 11.95
C GLN A 226 -4.01 -29.23 10.52
N VAL A 227 -3.86 -28.04 9.93
CA VAL A 227 -3.30 -27.88 8.57
C VAL A 227 -1.77 -27.88 8.59
N VAL A 228 -1.15 -27.37 9.66
CA VAL A 228 0.30 -27.51 9.84
C VAL A 228 0.64 -28.96 10.13
N ASP A 229 -0.12 -29.65 10.99
CA ASP A 229 0.08 -31.08 11.25
C ASP A 229 -0.06 -31.87 9.96
N GLU A 230 -1.14 -31.73 9.18
CA GLU A 230 -1.27 -32.47 7.91
C GLU A 230 -0.15 -32.18 6.90
N ARG A 231 0.35 -30.94 6.84
CA ARG A 231 1.49 -30.59 6.00
C ARG A 231 2.79 -31.19 6.54
N LEU A 232 2.98 -31.21 7.85
CA LEU A 232 4.12 -31.83 8.53
C LEU A 232 4.09 -33.34 8.36
N THR A 233 2.92 -33.99 8.47
CA THR A 233 2.76 -35.43 8.24
C THR A 233 3.02 -35.78 6.78
N LYS A 234 2.57 -34.95 5.83
CA LYS A 234 2.88 -35.13 4.40
C LYS A 234 4.37 -34.93 4.11
N GLN A 235 5.01 -33.94 4.74
CA GLN A 235 6.46 -33.73 4.64
C GLN A 235 7.24 -34.89 5.26
N GLN A 236 6.82 -35.38 6.43
CA GLN A 236 7.44 -36.52 7.09
C GLN A 236 7.27 -37.82 6.29
N ALA A 237 6.08 -38.04 5.70
CA ALA A 237 5.83 -39.16 4.81
C ALA A 237 6.71 -39.11 3.55
N LEU A 238 6.90 -37.92 2.98
CA LEU A 238 7.81 -37.72 1.84
C LEU A 238 9.28 -37.95 2.23
N ILE A 239 9.71 -37.46 3.38
CA ILE A 239 11.07 -37.70 3.91
C ILE A 239 11.30 -39.19 4.12
N ASN A 240 10.35 -39.90 4.73
CA ASN A 240 10.45 -41.34 4.95
C ASN A 240 10.51 -42.09 3.61
N PHE A 241 9.65 -41.74 2.65
CA PHE A 241 9.69 -42.31 1.30
C PHE A 241 11.03 -42.07 0.60
N MET A 242 11.58 -40.85 0.66
CA MET A 242 12.90 -40.55 0.09
C MET A 242 14.03 -41.28 0.81
N THR A 243 13.92 -41.47 2.12
CA THR A 243 14.90 -42.22 2.93
C THR A 243 14.87 -43.69 2.55
N ASP A 244 13.69 -44.29 2.41
CA ASP A 244 13.50 -45.67 1.95
C ASP A 244 14.08 -45.86 0.54
N GLN A 245 13.81 -44.92 -0.38
CA GLN A 245 14.40 -44.94 -1.73
C GLN A 245 15.92 -44.82 -1.68
N LEU A 246 16.48 -43.96 -0.84
CA LEU A 246 17.93 -43.84 -0.67
C LEU A 246 18.55 -45.11 -0.08
N GLU A 247 17.90 -45.76 0.88
CA GLU A 247 18.35 -47.05 1.43
C GLU A 247 18.25 -48.18 0.40
N GLU A 248 17.23 -48.18 -0.44
CA GLU A 248 17.12 -49.10 -1.57
C GLU A 248 18.26 -48.86 -2.58
N PHE A 249 18.54 -47.60 -2.93
CA PHE A 249 19.68 -47.25 -3.77
C PHE A 249 21.01 -47.65 -3.14
N LYS A 250 21.20 -47.44 -1.83
CA LYS A 250 22.40 -47.87 -1.10
C LYS A 250 22.53 -49.39 -1.11
N ARG A 251 21.47 -50.14 -0.83
CA ARG A 251 21.48 -51.61 -0.90
C ARG A 251 21.79 -52.11 -2.32
N ASN A 252 21.21 -51.49 -3.34
CA ASN A 252 21.54 -51.82 -4.73
C ASN A 252 22.99 -51.50 -5.07
N ARG A 253 23.53 -50.38 -4.55
CA ARG A 253 24.92 -50.02 -4.72
C ARG A 253 25.86 -50.96 -3.99
N GLU A 254 25.54 -51.36 -2.76
CA GLU A 254 26.29 -52.36 -1.98
C GLU A 254 26.24 -53.74 -2.63
N TYR A 255 25.09 -54.12 -3.20
CA TYR A 255 24.97 -55.36 -3.95
C TYR A 255 25.86 -55.32 -5.21
N LYS A 256 25.86 -54.20 -5.94
CA LYS A 256 26.77 -53.97 -7.07
C LYS A 256 28.24 -53.95 -6.62
N LEU A 257 28.56 -53.28 -5.51
CA LEU A 257 29.91 -53.24 -4.94
C LEU A 257 30.38 -54.63 -4.53
N LYS A 258 29.52 -55.45 -3.89
CA LYS A 258 29.84 -56.86 -3.60
C LYS A 258 30.04 -57.69 -4.86
N GLN A 259 29.29 -57.41 -5.94
CA GLN A 259 29.56 -58.02 -7.25
C GLN A 259 30.94 -57.59 -7.80
N PHE A 260 31.38 -56.36 -7.55
CA PHE A 260 32.70 -55.86 -7.95
C PHE A 260 33.84 -56.34 -7.02
N ASP A 261 33.61 -56.46 -5.70
CA ASP A 261 34.59 -56.95 -4.72
C ASP A 261 34.82 -58.47 -4.86
N THR A 262 33.93 -59.19 -5.54
CA THR A 262 34.21 -60.58 -5.97
C THR A 262 35.22 -60.63 -7.14
N GLN A 263 35.65 -59.48 -7.68
CA GLN A 263 36.59 -59.39 -8.80
C GLN A 263 37.86 -58.60 -8.55
N SER A 264 38.12 -57.98 -7.39
CA SER A 264 39.38 -57.24 -7.18
C SER A 264 39.72 -57.03 -5.70
N GLU A 265 40.46 -57.96 -5.10
CA GLU A 265 41.33 -57.67 -3.95
C GLU A 265 42.56 -56.89 -4.45
N VAL A 266 42.77 -55.62 -4.06
CA VAL A 266 44.09 -55.07 -3.68
C VAL A 266 43.91 -53.86 -2.75
N ASN A 267 44.76 -53.83 -1.73
CA ASN A 267 44.89 -52.93 -0.57
C ASN A 267 45.42 -51.49 -0.84
N LEU A 268 44.86 -50.52 -0.06
CA LEU A 268 45.45 -49.36 0.70
C LEU A 268 46.26 -48.26 -0.06
N PRO A 269 46.61 -47.06 0.51
CA PRO A 269 46.04 -46.16 1.55
C PRO A 269 46.09 -44.63 1.18
N GLU A 270 45.76 -43.76 2.17
CA GLU A 270 46.11 -42.32 2.35
C GLU A 270 45.74 -41.25 1.29
N GLN A 271 45.09 -40.17 1.78
CA GLN A 271 44.63 -39.02 0.98
C GLN A 271 45.80 -38.23 0.38
N PRO A 272 45.88 -38.08 -0.96
CA PRO A 272 46.86 -37.21 -1.58
C PRO A 272 46.33 -35.78 -1.68
N GLN A 273 47.25 -34.81 -1.53
CA GLN A 273 47.06 -33.45 -2.00
C GLN A 273 46.62 -33.52 -3.47
N ILE A 274 45.48 -32.89 -3.79
CA ILE A 274 44.90 -32.92 -5.13
C ILE A 274 45.80 -32.08 -6.04
N ILE A 275 46.80 -32.71 -6.63
CA ILE A 275 47.49 -32.22 -7.80
C ILE A 275 46.48 -32.39 -8.93
N VAL A 276 45.74 -31.31 -9.22
CA VAL A 276 44.83 -31.25 -10.35
C VAL A 276 45.69 -31.46 -11.59
N SER A 277 45.46 -32.57 -12.32
CA SER A 277 46.21 -32.84 -13.54
C SER A 277 45.97 -31.73 -14.55
N ASP A 278 46.95 -31.46 -15.42
CA ASP A 278 46.79 -30.45 -16.47
C ASP A 278 45.56 -30.74 -17.35
N GLU A 279 45.21 -32.01 -17.58
CA GLU A 279 43.95 -32.42 -18.22
C GLU A 279 42.69 -31.98 -17.44
N THR A 280 42.68 -32.11 -16.12
CA THR A 280 41.53 -31.71 -15.29
C THR A 280 41.40 -30.19 -15.24
N ARG A 281 42.54 -29.49 -15.27
CA ARG A 281 42.59 -28.03 -15.38
C ARG A 281 42.11 -27.57 -16.76
N GLU A 282 42.52 -28.24 -17.83
CA GLU A 282 42.05 -27.97 -19.19
C GLU A 282 40.55 -28.22 -19.33
N LEU A 283 40.02 -29.30 -18.76
CA LEU A 283 38.57 -29.57 -18.71
C LEU A 283 37.81 -28.50 -17.92
N TYR A 284 38.38 -28.01 -16.82
CA TYR A 284 37.78 -26.92 -16.04
C TYR A 284 37.82 -25.59 -16.83
N GLU A 285 38.95 -25.26 -17.44
CA GLU A 285 39.09 -24.07 -18.28
C GLU A 285 38.17 -24.13 -19.52
N GLN A 286 37.98 -25.33 -20.09
CA GLN A 286 37.02 -25.56 -21.16
C GLN A 286 35.59 -25.39 -20.68
N MET A 287 35.22 -25.98 -19.53
CA MET A 287 33.91 -25.80 -18.92
C MET A 287 33.62 -24.33 -18.62
N VAL A 288 34.60 -23.57 -18.11
CA VAL A 288 34.48 -22.14 -17.84
C VAL A 288 34.31 -21.35 -19.15
N ARG A 289 35.01 -21.71 -20.23
CA ARG A 289 34.80 -21.07 -21.55
C ARG A 289 33.41 -21.34 -22.09
N GLU A 290 32.95 -22.59 -22.03
CA GLU A 290 31.62 -23.00 -22.51
C GLU A 290 30.50 -22.33 -21.68
N THR A 291 30.62 -22.31 -20.35
CA THR A 291 29.62 -21.66 -19.49
C THR A 291 29.67 -20.14 -19.55
N ALA A 292 30.85 -19.52 -19.75
CA ALA A 292 30.96 -18.09 -19.96
C ALA A 292 30.22 -17.66 -21.24
N GLN A 293 30.32 -18.45 -22.31
CA GLN A 293 29.62 -18.16 -23.56
C GLN A 293 28.10 -18.26 -23.40
N ILE A 294 27.61 -19.29 -22.70
CA ILE A 294 26.18 -19.42 -22.36
C ILE A 294 25.69 -18.25 -21.49
N LEU A 295 26.51 -17.78 -20.55
CA LEU A 295 26.15 -16.63 -19.69
C LEU A 295 26.09 -15.32 -20.47
N ILE A 296 27.01 -15.11 -21.42
CA ILE A 296 27.00 -13.94 -22.32
C ILE A 296 25.77 -13.98 -23.22
N GLU A 297 25.49 -15.11 -23.87
CA GLU A 297 24.29 -15.29 -24.71
C GLU A 297 23.00 -15.09 -23.91
N ASN A 298 22.95 -15.56 -22.66
CA ASN A 298 21.81 -15.33 -21.78
C ASN A 298 21.65 -13.86 -21.40
N SER A 299 22.76 -13.15 -21.17
CA SER A 299 22.76 -11.71 -20.86
C SER A 299 22.25 -10.90 -22.06
N GLU A 300 22.75 -11.17 -23.26
CA GLU A 300 22.32 -10.53 -24.50
C GLU A 300 20.85 -10.82 -24.81
N LYS A 301 20.39 -12.05 -24.56
CA LYS A 301 18.97 -12.43 -24.69
C LYS A 301 18.08 -11.68 -23.70
N PHE A 302 18.54 -11.47 -22.47
CA PHE A 302 17.85 -10.66 -21.47
C PHE A 302 17.72 -9.20 -21.91
N GLU A 303 18.78 -8.59 -22.43
CA GLU A 303 18.75 -7.23 -22.96
C GLU A 303 17.80 -7.10 -24.16
N LEU A 304 17.80 -8.08 -25.07
CA LEU A 304 16.88 -8.16 -26.21
C LEU A 304 15.41 -8.35 -25.78
N GLU A 305 15.16 -9.13 -24.72
CA GLU A 305 13.83 -9.28 -24.12
C GLU A 305 13.39 -8.00 -23.40
N GLU A 306 14.30 -7.28 -22.74
CA GLU A 306 14.03 -5.99 -22.11
C GLU A 306 13.70 -4.91 -23.16
N GLU A 307 14.40 -4.89 -24.30
CA GLU A 307 14.07 -4.02 -25.43
C GLU A 307 12.74 -4.38 -26.09
N LYS A 308 12.41 -5.68 -26.21
CA LYS A 308 11.08 -6.15 -26.66
C LYS A 308 9.98 -5.77 -25.67
N ALA A 309 10.24 -5.81 -24.37
CA ALA A 309 9.30 -5.39 -23.34
C ALA A 309 9.08 -3.87 -23.31
N LYS A 310 10.09 -3.07 -23.69
CA LYS A 310 9.96 -1.61 -23.91
C LYS A 310 9.14 -1.29 -25.16
N LYS A 311 9.21 -2.14 -26.20
CA LYS A 311 8.30 -2.12 -27.36
C LYS A 311 7.04 -2.96 -27.09
N LYS A 312 6.25 -2.61 -26.06
CA LYS A 312 4.96 -3.28 -25.83
C LYS A 312 4.13 -3.20 -27.10
N ASN A 313 3.91 -4.35 -27.72
CA ASN A 313 3.21 -4.46 -28.99
C ASN A 313 1.70 -4.28 -28.73
N TYR A 314 1.25 -3.02 -28.73
CA TYR A 314 -0.16 -2.64 -28.53
C TYR A 314 -1.09 -3.25 -29.59
N GLN A 315 -0.56 -3.77 -30.71
CA GLN A 315 -1.34 -4.43 -31.75
C GLN A 315 -2.03 -5.71 -31.24
N GLY A 316 -1.40 -6.46 -30.33
CA GLY A 316 -1.99 -7.68 -29.77
C GLY A 316 -3.17 -7.38 -28.85
N LEU A 317 -3.03 -6.35 -28.01
CA LEU A 317 -4.11 -5.87 -27.14
C LEU A 317 -5.27 -5.32 -27.98
N ARG A 318 -4.96 -4.51 -29.00
CA ARG A 318 -5.96 -3.97 -29.93
C ARG A 318 -6.74 -5.07 -30.65
N ALA A 319 -6.04 -6.10 -31.16
CA ALA A 319 -6.69 -7.24 -31.82
C ALA A 319 -7.56 -8.09 -30.87
N ALA A 320 -7.21 -8.14 -29.58
CA ALA A 320 -8.04 -8.80 -28.57
C ALA A 320 -9.31 -7.99 -28.26
N VAL A 321 -9.19 -6.67 -28.12
CA VAL A 321 -10.33 -5.75 -27.90
C VAL A 321 -11.29 -5.78 -29.08
N ILE A 322 -10.78 -5.74 -30.32
CA ILE A 322 -11.59 -5.84 -31.54
C ILE A 322 -12.37 -7.17 -31.58
N ARG A 323 -11.73 -8.29 -31.21
CA ARG A 323 -12.41 -9.60 -31.13
C ARG A 323 -13.46 -9.66 -30.03
N LEU A 324 -13.20 -9.05 -28.88
CA LEU A 324 -14.11 -9.03 -27.74
C LEU A 324 -15.39 -8.25 -28.09
N LEU A 325 -15.24 -7.07 -28.71
CA LEU A 325 -16.34 -6.20 -29.11
C LEU A 325 -17.01 -6.62 -30.44
N LYS A 326 -16.42 -7.55 -31.18
CA LYS A 326 -16.87 -8.00 -32.53
C LYS A 326 -17.01 -6.85 -33.54
N VAL A 327 -16.09 -5.89 -33.50
CA VAL A 327 -16.11 -4.71 -34.39
C VAL A 327 -15.04 -4.79 -35.50
N GLY A 328 -15.12 -3.92 -36.51
CA GLY A 328 -14.16 -3.86 -37.62
C GLY A 328 -12.77 -3.35 -37.19
N SER A 329 -11.73 -3.70 -37.95
CA SER A 329 -10.34 -3.32 -37.63
C SER A 329 -10.01 -1.86 -37.89
N GLU A 330 -10.94 -1.15 -38.51
CA GLU A 330 -10.82 0.22 -39.02
C GLU A 330 -11.02 1.27 -37.91
N LEU A 331 -11.56 0.88 -36.76
CA LEU A 331 -11.90 1.79 -35.66
C LEU A 331 -10.65 2.29 -34.95
N SER A 332 -10.60 3.59 -34.66
CA SER A 332 -9.51 4.19 -33.89
C SER A 332 -9.50 3.67 -32.44
N ASP A 333 -8.33 3.70 -31.80
CA ASP A 333 -8.19 3.22 -30.41
C ASP A 333 -9.08 4.00 -29.43
N ARG A 334 -9.37 5.27 -29.73
CA ARG A 334 -10.29 6.11 -28.95
C ARG A 334 -11.73 5.61 -29.04
N GLU A 335 -12.16 5.16 -30.21
CA GLU A 335 -13.50 4.59 -30.40
C GLU A 335 -13.62 3.22 -29.74
N LEU A 336 -12.58 2.38 -29.80
CA LEU A 336 -12.53 1.10 -29.11
C LEU A 336 -12.61 1.25 -27.58
N VAL A 337 -11.98 2.28 -27.02
CA VAL A 337 -12.04 2.57 -25.57
C VAL A 337 -13.44 3.03 -25.15
N ASN A 338 -14.13 3.82 -25.97
CA ASN A 338 -15.51 4.24 -25.67
C ASN A 338 -16.46 3.05 -25.70
N LEU A 339 -16.36 2.19 -26.72
CA LEU A 339 -17.17 0.97 -26.82
C LEU A 339 -16.91 -0.01 -25.67
N LEU A 340 -15.66 -0.14 -25.20
CA LEU A 340 -15.35 -0.94 -24.01
C LEU A 340 -16.01 -0.39 -22.75
N ARG A 341 -16.09 0.94 -22.61
CA ARG A 341 -16.72 1.59 -21.45
C ARG A 341 -18.22 1.35 -21.46
N GLU A 342 -18.86 1.53 -22.61
CA GLU A 342 -20.28 1.23 -22.80
C GLU A 342 -20.59 -0.25 -22.52
N HIS A 343 -19.75 -1.17 -23.02
CA HIS A 343 -19.95 -2.61 -22.80
C HIS A 343 -19.70 -3.03 -21.33
N SER A 344 -18.87 -2.30 -20.58
CA SER A 344 -18.69 -2.56 -19.15
C SER A 344 -19.87 -2.10 -18.30
N GLU A 345 -20.57 -1.05 -18.73
CA GLU A 345 -21.76 -0.53 -18.06
C GLU A 345 -23.01 -1.41 -18.30
N GLU A 346 -23.02 -2.24 -19.34
CA GLU A 346 -24.09 -3.21 -19.62
C GLU A 346 -23.93 -4.56 -18.87
N MET A 347 -22.73 -4.84 -18.33
CA MET A 347 -22.43 -6.10 -17.62
C MET A 347 -22.57 -6.01 -16.09
N ASP A 348 -22.71 -4.80 -15.55
CA ASP A 348 -23.08 -4.51 -14.16
C ASP A 348 -24.61 -4.39 -14.01
#